data_AF-A0A9E6JQ00-F1
#
_entry.id   AF-A0A9E6JQ00-F1
#
_cell.length_a   1.000
_cell.length_b   1.000
_cell.length_c   1.000
_cell.angle_alpha   90.00
_cell.angle_beta   90.00
_cell.angle_gamma   90.00
#
_symmetry.space_group_name_H-M   'P 1'
#
loop_
_entity.id
_entity.type
_entity.pdbx_description
1 polymer ?
#
loop_
_entity_poly.entity_id
_entity_poly.type
_entity_poly.pdbx_seq_one_letter_code
_entity_poly.pdbx_strand_id
1 'polypeptide(L)' 'MKIGIDFMGGSFALQSTIEGLIFTHNDINPTIQLCLYYKKKIITPLLTKYKAFPQEFEIIQIP' A
#
# COMPACT_ATOMS: atom_id res chain seq x y z
N MET A 1 -7.77 2.02 14.12
CA MET A 1 -7.98 0.64 13.61
C MET A 1 -6.91 0.35 12.57
N LYS A 2 -6.43 -0.89 12.41
CA LYS A 2 -5.43 -1.24 11.39
C LYS A 2 -6.01 -2.19 10.37
N ILE A 3 -5.73 -1.98 9.08
CA ILE A 3 -6.12 -2.87 7.99
C ILE A 3 -4.84 -3.35 7.30
N GLY A 4 -4.63 -4.67 7.29
CA GLY A 4 -3.52 -5.29 6.57
C GLY A 4 -3.87 -5.55 5.12
N ILE A 5 -2.96 -5.21 4.21
CA ILE A 5 -3.10 -5.44 2.77
C ILE A 5 -1.90 -6.26 2.30
N ASP A 6 -2.18 -7.43 1.75
CA ASP A 6 -1.18 -8.33 1.19
C ASP A 6 -0.95 -8.03 -0.29
N PHE A 7 0.29 -7.67 -0.64
CA PHE A 7 0.70 -7.38 -2.01
C PHE A 7 1.39 -8.57 -2.69
N MET A 8 1.38 -9.76 -2.09
CA MET A 8 2.01 -10.97 -2.63
C MET A 8 1.30 -11.59 -3.85
N GLY A 9 0.09 -11.14 -4.19
CA GLY A 9 -0.55 -11.51 -5.46
C GLY A 9 0.29 -11.05 -6.65
N GLY A 10 0.50 -11.90 -7.65
CA GLY A 10 1.50 -11.75 -8.72
C GLY A 10 1.52 -10.40 -9.47
N SER A 11 2.52 -10.19 -10.33
CA SER A 11 2.94 -8.89 -10.90
C SER A 11 1.83 -7.93 -11.39
N PHE A 12 0.69 -8.43 -11.89
CA PHE A 12 -0.46 -7.62 -12.31
C PHE A 12 -1.33 -7.11 -11.16
N ALA A 13 -1.36 -7.82 -10.03
CA ALA A 13 -2.08 -7.40 -8.84
C ALA A 13 -1.38 -6.22 -8.15
N LEU A 14 -0.06 -6.06 -8.31
CA LEU A 14 0.67 -5.01 -7.61
C LEU A 14 0.21 -3.60 -8.02
N GLN A 15 -0.03 -3.36 -9.31
CA GLN A 15 -0.52 -2.07 -9.80
C GLN A 15 -1.97 -1.82 -9.37
N SER A 16 -2.86 -2.77 -9.67
CA SER A 16 -4.29 -2.63 -9.37
C SER A 16 -4.56 -2.51 -7.86
N THR A 17 -3.79 -3.20 -7.02
CA THR A 17 -3.87 -3.06 -5.56
C THR A 17 -3.37 -1.68 -5.09
N ILE A 18 -2.32 -1.11 -5.70
CA ILE A 18 -1.88 0.26 -5.35
C ILE A 18 -2.93 1.30 -5.77
N GLU A 19 -3.52 1.16 -6.94
CA GLU A 19 -4.59 2.06 -7.39
C GLU A 19 -5.79 1.98 -6.43
N GLY A 20 -6.24 0.77 -6.08
CA GLY A 20 -7.31 0.57 -5.09
C GLY A 20 -6.96 1.10 -3.69
N LEU A 21 -5.69 0.98 -3.28
CA LEU A 21 -5.17 1.55 -2.03
C LEU A 21 -5.31 3.07 -2.01
N ILE A 22 -4.94 3.75 -3.10
CA ILE A 22 -5.03 5.22 -3.21
C ILE A 22 -6.47 5.69 -3.12
N PHE A 23 -7.39 5.03 -3.84
CA PHE A 23 -8.81 5.34 -3.74
C PHE A 23 -9.32 5.14 -2.30
N THR A 24 -8.99 4.01 -1.71
CA THR A 24 -9.41 3.68 -0.34
C THR A 24 -8.87 4.70 0.66
N HIS A 25 -7.59 5.09 0.57
CA HIS A 25 -6.96 6.07 1.47
C HIS A 25 -7.69 7.42 1.49
N ASN A 26 -8.23 7.86 0.35
CA ASN A 26 -8.93 9.15 0.26
C ASN A 26 -10.36 9.09 0.81
N ASP A 27 -11.00 7.93 0.78
CA ASP A 27 -12.42 7.76 1.18
C ASP A 27 -12.58 7.18 2.59
N ILE A 28 -11.52 6.60 3.15
CA ILE A 28 -11.52 5.97 4.46
C ILE A 28 -11.36 6.98 5.59
N ASN A 29 -11.91 6.63 6.76
CA ASN A 29 -11.69 7.39 7.99
C ASN A 29 -10.17 7.55 8.27
N PRO A 30 -9.67 8.78 8.50
CA PRO A 30 -8.23 9.06 8.66
C PRO A 30 -7.62 8.43 9.93
N THR A 31 -8.44 7.90 10.85
CA THR A 31 -7.97 7.15 12.03
C THR A 31 -7.68 5.66 11.72
N ILE A 32 -7.94 5.22 10.48
CA ILE A 32 -7.59 3.88 10.02
C ILE A 32 -6.20 3.91 9.39
N GLN A 33 -5.30 3.08 9.93
CA GLN A 33 -3.95 2.92 9.41
C GLN A 33 -3.90 1.73 8.46
N LEU A 34 -3.47 1.97 7.23
CA LEU A 34 -3.28 0.94 6.22
C LEU A 34 -1.86 0.37 6.32
N CYS A 35 -1.76 -0.95 6.49
CA CYS A 35 -0.51 -1.67 6.65
C CYS A 35 -0.22 -2.51 5.41
N LEU A 36 0.89 -2.23 4.71
CA LEU A 36 1.25 -2.90 3.45
C LEU A 36 2.28 -3.98 3.72
N TYR A 37 1.91 -5.25 3.49
CA TYR A 37 2.82 -6.38 3.60
C TYR A 37 3.52 -6.60 2.26
N TYR A 38 4.76 -6.11 2.13
CA TYR A 38 5.56 -6.32 0.91
C TYR A 38 7.05 -6.03 1.07
N LYS A 39 7.83 -6.30 0.02
CA LYS A 39 9.23 -5.89 -0.08
C LYS A 39 9.33 -4.36 -0.18
N LYS A 40 9.83 -3.73 0.88
CA LYS A 40 9.98 -2.27 0.99
C LYS A 40 10.69 -1.64 -0.22
N LYS A 41 11.78 -2.27 -0.68
CA LYS A 41 12.55 -1.83 -1.86
C LYS A 41 11.74 -1.80 -3.17
N ILE A 42 10.66 -2.58 -3.25
CA ILE A 42 9.79 -2.66 -4.45
C ILE A 42 8.58 -1.74 -4.28
N ILE A 43 7.89 -1.77 -3.13
CA ILE A 43 6.64 -1.02 -2.95
C ILE A 43 6.86 0.49 -2.85
N THR A 44 7.93 0.95 -2.18
CA THR A 44 8.20 2.39 -1.99
C THR A 44 8.30 3.15 -3.32
N PRO A 45 9.13 2.75 -4.30
CA PRO A 45 9.18 3.46 -5.58
C PRO A 45 7.87 3.38 -6.38
N LEU A 46 7.09 2.31 -6.21
CA LEU A 46 5.79 2.18 -6.87
C LEU A 46 4.75 3.12 -6.28
N LEU A 47 4.65 3.22 -4.95
CA LEU A 47 3.77 4.18 -4.29
C LEU A 47 4.05 5.60 -4.80
N THR A 48 5.32 6.02 -4.82
CA THR A 48 5.72 7.32 -5.34
C THR A 48 5.35 7.50 -6.82
N LYS A 49 5.56 6.48 -7.65
CA LYS A 49 5.17 6.49 -9.08
C LYS A 49 3.66 6.76 -9.25
N TYR A 50 2.83 6.21 -8.36
CA TYR A 50 1.38 6.39 -8.38
C TYR A 50 0.90 7.58 -7.51
N LYS A 51 1.81 8.46 -7.07
CA LYS A 51 1.51 9.63 -6.22
C LYS A 51 0.92 9.29 -4.84
N ALA A 52 1.14 8.07 -4.36
CA ALA A 52 0.91 7.69 -2.97
C ALA A 52 2.19 7.96 -2.17
N PHE A 53 2.09 8.63 -1.01
CA PHE A 53 3.28 8.93 -0.23
C PHE A 53 3.59 7.79 0.74
N PRO A 54 4.78 7.15 0.67
CA PRO A 54 5.10 6.01 1.54
C PRO A 54 4.97 6.28 3.04
N GLN A 55 5.13 7.53 3.49
CA GLN A 55 4.93 7.93 4.89
C GLN A 55 3.48 7.86 5.38
N GLU A 56 2.50 7.77 4.49
CA GLU A 56 1.08 7.64 4.81
C GLU A 56 0.69 6.19 5.16
N PHE A 57 1.60 5.24 4.92
CA PHE A 57 1.35 3.80 5.07
C PHE A 57 2.34 3.15 6.04
N GLU A 58 1.87 2.16 6.78
CA GLU A 58 2.74 1.30 7.58
C GLU A 58 3.25 0.16 6.70
N ILE A 59 4.49 0.24 6.21
CA ILE A 59 5.07 -0.81 5.36
C ILE A 59 5.71 -1.89 6.24
N ILE A 60 5.10 -3.08 6.26
CA ILE A 60 5.60 -4.25 6.98
C ILE A 60 6.44 -5.09 6.01
N GLN A 61 7.74 -5.15 6.28
CA GLN A 61 8.67 -5.89 5.44
C GLN A 61 8.50 -7.39 5.68
N ILE A 62 8.25 -8.10 4.58
CA ILE A 62 8.19 -9.57 4.54
C ILE A 62 9.45 -10.13 3.84
N PRO A 63 9.85 -11.38 4.16
CA PRO A 63 11.05 -12.02 3.60
C PRO A 63 11.10 -12.04 2.06
#